data_AF-A0A5N5SK92-F1
#
_entry.id   AF-A0A5N5SK92-F1
#
_cell.length_a   1.000
_cell.length_b   1.000
_cell.length_c   1.000
_cell.angle_alpha   90.00
_cell.angle_beta   90.00
_cell.angle_gamma   90.00
#
_symmetry.space_group_name_H-M   'P 1'
#
loop_
_entity.id
_entity.type
_entity.pdbx_description
1 polymer ?
#
loop_
_entity_poly.entity_id
_entity_poly.type
_entity_poly.pdbx_seq_one_letter_code
_entity_poly.pdbx_strand_id
1 'polypeptide(L)'
;MRESFNLGNLSRFHNKNILLRRVMRKIEKSQSVSDYFLKNDFTFCNKNVKEIWKNLSVEDQEEFCFDVSRISWNKYFEKYCLGCKQYVVNEDLSTLPQARFQMRIMKFIYYFLTWSVILGVFYACFPQLRNSYSDNLQVIL
;
A
#
# COMPACT_ATOMS: atom_id res chain seq x y z
N MET A 1 -1.34 -35.31 29.27
CA MET A 1 -0.66 -35.01 27.98
C MET A 1 -1.45 -34.06 27.06
N ARG A 2 -2.79 -34.11 27.02
CA ARG A 2 -3.62 -33.21 26.19
C ARG A 2 -3.78 -31.78 26.77
N GLU A 3 -3.78 -31.64 28.10
CA GLU A 3 -3.90 -30.33 28.77
C GLU A 3 -2.64 -29.47 28.67
N SER A 4 -1.46 -30.09 28.75
CA SER A 4 -0.17 -29.41 28.55
C SER A 4 -0.01 -28.85 27.12
N PHE A 5 -0.61 -29.51 26.12
CA PHE A 5 -0.63 -29.03 24.74
C PHE A 5 -1.54 -27.80 24.57
N ASN A 6 -2.71 -27.80 25.20
CA ASN A 6 -3.66 -26.68 25.15
C ASN A 6 -3.13 -25.43 25.86
N LEU A 7 -2.46 -25.58 27.01
CA LEU A 7 -1.83 -24.47 27.73
C LEU A 7 -0.68 -23.83 26.93
N GLY A 8 0.09 -24.65 26.22
CA GLY A 8 1.15 -24.18 25.32
C GLY A 8 0.59 -23.36 24.14
N ASN A 9 -0.51 -23.78 23.55
CA ASN A 9 -1.15 -23.03 22.47
C ASN A 9 -1.79 -21.74 22.98
N LEU A 10 -2.51 -21.78 24.10
CA LEU A 10 -3.18 -20.61 24.68
C LEU A 10 -2.19 -19.50 25.04
N SER A 11 -1.05 -19.87 25.66
CA SER A 11 0.01 -18.92 26.00
C SER A 11 0.67 -18.32 24.76
N ARG A 12 0.90 -19.10 23.69
CA ARG A 12 1.40 -18.61 22.40
C ARG A 12 0.42 -17.63 21.74
N PHE A 13 -0.88 -17.94 21.74
CA PHE A 13 -1.92 -17.03 21.21
C PHE A 13 -1.99 -15.74 22.01
N HIS A 14 -2.00 -15.83 23.34
CA HIS A 14 -2.01 -14.69 24.23
C HIS A 14 -0.79 -13.77 23.99
N ASN A 15 0.41 -14.34 23.90
CA ASN A 15 1.63 -13.59 23.63
C ASN A 15 1.61 -12.91 22.25
N LYS A 16 1.15 -13.61 21.21
CA LYS A 16 0.98 -13.04 19.86
C LYS A 16 0.00 -11.85 19.87
N ASN A 17 -1.12 -11.97 20.58
CA ASN A 17 -2.10 -10.90 20.71
C ASN A 17 -1.54 -9.67 21.45
N ILE A 18 -0.71 -9.88 22.47
CA ILE A 18 -0.02 -8.79 23.18
C ILE A 18 0.96 -8.07 22.26
N LEU A 19 1.77 -8.81 21.48
CA LEU A 19 2.73 -8.23 20.53
C LEU A 19 2.01 -7.40 19.47
N LEU A 20 0.93 -7.92 18.89
CA LEU A 20 0.12 -7.20 17.91
C LEU A 20 -0.45 -5.90 18.50
N ARG A 21 -1.02 -5.92 19.71
CA ARG A 21 -1.51 -4.70 20.38
C ARG A 21 -0.42 -3.68 20.64
N ARG A 22 0.81 -4.10 20.93
CA ARG A 22 1.95 -3.17 21.09
C ARG A 22 2.34 -2.52 19.77
N VAL A 23 2.40 -3.31 18.69
CA VAL A 23 2.71 -2.80 17.34
C VAL A 23 1.64 -1.82 16.88
N MET A 24 0.35 -2.17 17.02
CA MET A 24 -0.76 -1.31 16.62
C MET A 24 -0.73 0.04 17.37
N ARG A 25 -0.50 0.04 18.69
CA ARG A 25 -0.34 1.30 19.45
C ARG A 25 0.82 2.16 18.96
N LYS A 26 1.94 1.55 18.52
CA LYS A 26 3.07 2.29 17.95
C LYS A 26 2.72 2.90 16.60
N ILE A 27 1.98 2.16 15.77
CA ILE A 27 1.47 2.64 14.48
C ILE A 27 0.50 3.81 14.70
N GLU A 28 -0.47 3.67 15.60
CA GLU A 28 -1.44 4.72 15.94
C GLU A 28 -0.75 6.00 16.42
N LYS A 29 0.25 5.88 17.29
CA LYS A 29 1.04 7.04 17.73
C LYS A 29 1.78 7.70 16.56
N SER A 30 2.39 6.91 15.67
CA SER A 30 3.05 7.46 14.47
C SER A 30 2.04 8.18 13.57
N GLN A 31 0.87 7.58 13.38
CA GLN A 31 -0.21 8.14 12.57
C GLN A 31 -0.66 9.50 13.13
N SER A 32 -0.86 9.61 14.45
CA SER A 32 -1.28 10.87 15.07
C SER A 32 -0.33 12.04 14.82
N VAL A 33 0.98 11.77 14.67
CA VAL A 33 1.98 12.81 14.37
C VAL A 33 1.94 13.16 12.89
N SER A 34 1.78 12.16 12.02
CA SER A 34 1.68 12.35 10.57
C SER A 34 0.37 13.01 10.13
N ASP A 35 -0.69 12.87 10.90
CA ASP A 35 -2.03 13.38 10.58
C ASP A 35 -2.05 14.88 10.26
N TYR A 36 -1.26 15.68 10.98
CA TYR A 36 -1.14 17.11 10.70
C TYR A 36 -0.52 17.37 9.33
N PHE A 37 0.52 16.62 8.97
CA PHE A 37 1.23 16.83 7.70
C PHE A 37 0.48 16.26 6.50
N LEU A 38 -0.35 15.23 6.70
CA LEU A 38 -1.10 14.60 5.63
C LEU A 38 -2.42 15.31 5.31
N LYS A 39 -3.02 16.00 6.29
CA LYS A 39 -4.33 16.67 6.13
C LYS A 39 -4.24 18.13 5.69
N ASN A 40 -3.06 18.75 5.82
CA ASN A 40 -2.86 20.13 5.45
C ASN A 40 -2.11 20.22 4.12
N ASP A 41 -2.60 21.08 3.24
CA ASP A 41 -1.89 21.42 2.01
C ASP A 41 -0.82 22.47 2.30
N PHE A 42 0.42 22.14 1.92
CA PHE A 42 1.54 23.05 2.07
C PHE A 42 1.84 23.72 0.72
N THR A 43 1.57 25.02 0.64
CA THR A 43 1.93 25.84 -0.51
C THR A 43 3.34 26.40 -0.34
N PHE A 44 4.32 25.73 -0.94
CA PHE A 44 5.70 26.22 -0.94
C PHE A 44 5.93 27.19 -2.10
N CYS A 45 6.12 28.48 -1.80
CA CYS A 45 6.49 29.48 -2.80
C CYS A 45 8.00 29.40 -3.07
N ASN A 46 8.38 28.97 -4.28
CA ASN A 46 9.79 28.79 -4.64
C ASN A 46 10.30 29.80 -5.68
N LYS A 47 9.79 31.05 -5.65
CA LYS A 47 10.12 32.07 -6.65
C LYS A 47 11.59 32.49 -6.59
N ASN A 48 12.08 32.83 -5.40
CA ASN A 48 13.44 33.34 -5.23
C ASN A 48 14.50 32.31 -5.61
N VAL A 49 14.31 31.03 -5.27
CA VAL A 49 15.26 29.97 -5.64
C VAL A 49 15.31 29.77 -7.15
N LYS A 50 14.16 29.85 -7.83
CA LYS A 50 14.11 29.78 -9.31
C LYS A 50 14.78 30.98 -9.95
N GLU A 51 14.69 32.16 -9.35
CA GLU A 51 15.35 33.37 -9.84
C GLU A 51 16.87 33.29 -9.64
N ILE A 52 17.31 32.85 -8.45
CA ILE A 52 18.73 32.57 -8.18
C ILE A 52 19.28 31.55 -9.18
N TRP A 53 18.55 30.44 -9.42
CA TRP A 53 18.93 29.42 -10.40
C TRP A 53 19.15 29.98 -11.81
N LYS A 54 18.25 30.87 -12.27
CA LYS A 54 18.37 31.51 -13.59
C LYS A 54 19.54 32.47 -13.70
N ASN A 55 19.96 33.07 -12.58
CA ASN A 55 21.02 34.06 -12.53
C ASN A 55 22.42 33.43 -12.34
N LEU A 56 22.50 32.14 -12.02
CA LEU A 56 23.76 31.39 -11.92
C LEU A 56 24.38 31.15 -13.31
N SER A 57 25.71 31.17 -13.38
CA SER A 57 26.44 30.76 -14.59
C SER A 57 26.23 29.27 -14.87
N VAL A 58 26.55 28.84 -16.09
CA VAL A 58 26.42 27.42 -16.46
C VAL A 58 27.39 26.57 -15.63
N GLU A 59 28.61 27.08 -15.36
CA GLU A 59 29.58 26.37 -14.52
C GLU A 59 29.05 26.16 -13.10
N ASP A 60 28.49 27.20 -12.48
CA ASP A 60 27.97 27.11 -11.12
C ASP A 60 26.69 26.25 -11.04
N GLN A 61 25.86 26.22 -12.08
CA GLN A 61 24.70 25.34 -12.15
C GLN A 61 25.11 23.85 -12.22
N GLU A 62 26.24 23.54 -12.86
CA GLU A 62 26.76 22.17 -12.92
C GLU A 62 27.39 21.75 -11.58
N GLU A 63 28.16 22.65 -10.95
CA GLU A 63 28.78 22.41 -9.63
C GLU A 63 27.71 22.28 -8.53
N PHE A 64 26.67 23.11 -8.56
CA PHE A 64 25.62 23.18 -7.54
C PHE A 64 24.24 22.83 -8.09
N CYS A 65 24.04 21.60 -8.56
CA CYS A 65 22.75 21.18 -9.11
C CYS A 65 21.65 21.03 -8.02
N PHE A 66 20.88 22.09 -7.76
CA PHE A 66 19.69 22.06 -6.90
C PHE A 66 18.36 22.08 -7.67
N ASP A 67 18.38 21.94 -9.00
CA ASP A 67 17.17 21.72 -9.80
C ASP A 67 16.63 20.30 -9.62
N VAL A 68 15.60 20.19 -8.80
CA VAL A 68 14.92 18.92 -8.48
C VAL A 68 14.23 18.29 -9.71
N SER A 69 13.98 19.08 -10.76
CA SER A 69 13.35 18.61 -12.00
C SER A 69 14.25 17.67 -12.79
N ARG A 70 15.58 17.77 -12.61
CA ARG A 70 16.57 16.89 -13.27
C ARG A 70 16.62 15.49 -12.66
N ILE A 71 16.01 15.28 -11.48
CA ILE A 71 16.04 14.01 -10.78
C ILE A 71 15.10 13.01 -11.49
N SER A 72 15.64 11.84 -11.82
CA SER A 72 14.83 10.71 -12.25
C SER A 72 14.11 10.08 -11.04
N TRP A 73 12.95 10.65 -10.69
CA TRP A 73 12.17 10.28 -9.50
C TRP A 73 11.94 8.77 -9.36
N ASN A 74 11.65 8.08 -10.46
CA ASN A 74 11.46 6.62 -10.44
C ASN A 74 12.68 5.87 -9.90
N LYS A 75 13.89 6.20 -10.39
CA LYS A 75 15.14 5.57 -9.94
C LYS A 75 15.52 6.02 -8.53
N TYR A 76 15.26 7.28 -8.20
CA TYR A 76 15.49 7.82 -6.88
C TYR A 76 14.66 7.07 -5.83
N PHE A 77 13.34 6.97 -6.04
CA PHE A 77 12.45 6.27 -5.11
C PHE A 77 12.75 4.77 -5.03
N GLU A 78 13.15 4.13 -6.13
CA GLU A 78 13.58 2.73 -6.10
C GLU A 78 14.79 2.56 -5.16
N LYS A 79 15.85 3.36 -5.34
CA LYS A 79 17.04 3.32 -4.48
C LYS A 79 16.73 3.70 -3.04
N TYR A 80 15.89 4.72 -2.85
CA TYR A 80 15.45 5.16 -1.52
C TYR A 80 14.72 4.03 -0.78
N CYS A 81 13.74 3.39 -1.41
CA CYS A 81 12.99 2.28 -0.82
C CYS A 81 13.90 1.09 -0.48
N LEU A 82 14.85 0.76 -1.36
CA LEU A 82 15.85 -0.29 -1.10
C LEU A 82 16.75 0.08 0.09
N GLY A 83 17.21 1.33 0.16
CA GLY A 83 18.01 1.84 1.28
C GLY A 83 17.24 1.82 2.59
N CYS A 84 15.97 2.24 2.61
CA CYS A 84 15.14 2.16 3.80
C CYS A 84 14.99 0.72 4.29
N LYS A 85 14.71 -0.23 3.39
CA LYS A 85 14.61 -1.65 3.76
C LYS A 85 15.91 -2.17 4.37
N GLN A 86 17.05 -1.85 3.76
CA GLN A 86 18.35 -2.34 4.21
C GLN A 86 18.83 -1.69 5.51
N TYR A 87 18.69 -0.37 5.67
CA TYR A 87 19.34 0.38 6.76
C TYR A 87 18.39 0.84 7.86
N VAL A 88 17.14 1.14 7.54
CA VAL A 88 16.14 1.57 8.55
C VAL A 88 15.46 0.36 9.16
N VAL A 89 15.07 -0.60 8.31
CA VAL A 89 14.39 -1.83 8.76
C VAL A 89 15.39 -2.94 9.07
N ASN A 90 16.65 -2.83 8.63
CA ASN A 90 17.69 -3.85 8.78
C ASN A 90 17.28 -5.22 8.17
N GLU A 91 16.58 -5.20 7.04
CA GLU A 91 16.20 -6.39 6.29
C GLU A 91 17.13 -6.63 5.10
N ASP A 92 17.49 -7.90 4.88
CA ASP A 92 18.28 -8.27 3.71
C ASP A 92 17.48 -8.15 2.40
N LEU A 93 18.11 -7.57 1.38
CA LEU A 93 17.55 -7.40 0.04
C LEU A 93 17.38 -8.74 -0.68
N SER A 94 18.08 -9.80 -0.25
CA SER A 94 17.89 -11.16 -0.76
C SER A 94 16.44 -11.68 -0.58
N THR A 95 15.68 -11.09 0.35
CA THR A 95 14.27 -11.45 0.61
C THR A 95 13.27 -10.86 -0.41
N LEU A 96 13.69 -9.91 -1.24
CA LEU A 96 12.84 -9.27 -2.25
C LEU A 96 12.16 -10.24 -3.23
N PRO A 97 12.85 -11.23 -3.86
CA PRO A 97 12.19 -12.20 -4.72
C PRO A 97 11.09 -12.98 -4.02
N GLN A 98 11.31 -13.36 -2.76
CA GLN A 98 10.32 -14.06 -1.95
C GLN A 98 9.10 -13.17 -1.66
N ALA A 99 9.33 -11.91 -1.27
CA ALA A 99 8.25 -10.95 -1.05
C ALA A 99 7.44 -10.71 -2.34
N ARG A 100 8.11 -10.59 -3.50
CA ARG A 100 7.45 -10.46 -4.80
C ARG A 100 6.60 -11.69 -5.14
N PHE A 101 7.08 -12.88 -4.83
CA PHE A 101 6.32 -14.12 -5.02
C PHE A 101 5.07 -14.16 -4.14
N GLN A 102 5.21 -13.85 -2.85
CA GLN A 102 4.08 -13.76 -1.92
C GLN A 102 3.04 -12.73 -2.40
N MET A 103 3.48 -11.54 -2.84
CA MET A 103 2.58 -10.53 -3.40
C MET A 103 1.83 -11.02 -4.64
N ARG A 104 2.47 -11.80 -5.52
CA ARG A 104 1.80 -12.40 -6.69
C ARG A 104 0.73 -13.40 -6.27
N ILE A 105 1.01 -14.26 -5.29
CA ILE A 105 0.02 -15.19 -4.75
C ILE A 105 -1.17 -14.43 -4.17
N MET A 106 -0.92 -13.42 -3.34
CA MET A 106 -1.99 -12.62 -2.73
C MET A 106 -2.84 -11.92 -3.79
N LYS A 107 -2.23 -11.38 -4.85
CA LYS A 107 -2.95 -10.81 -5.99
C LYS A 107 -3.82 -11.86 -6.70
N PHE A 108 -3.27 -13.04 -6.95
CA PHE A 108 -4.01 -14.12 -7.58
C PHE A 108 -5.25 -14.51 -6.76
N ILE A 109 -5.08 -14.68 -5.45
CA ILE A 109 -6.19 -14.96 -4.52
C ILE A 109 -7.23 -13.85 -4.56
N TYR A 110 -6.81 -12.59 -4.51
CA TYR A 110 -7.71 -11.44 -4.56
C TYR A 110 -8.55 -11.42 -5.84
N TYR A 111 -7.92 -11.60 -7.00
CA TYR A 111 -8.64 -11.62 -8.28
C TYR A 111 -9.57 -12.83 -8.35
N PHE A 112 -9.12 -14.01 -7.96
CA PHE A 112 -9.94 -15.21 -7.95
C PHE A 112 -11.19 -15.04 -7.07
N LEU A 113 -11.02 -14.52 -5.85
CA LEU A 113 -12.11 -14.25 -4.94
C LEU A 113 -13.08 -13.22 -5.55
N THR A 114 -12.56 -12.13 -6.10
CA THR A 114 -13.36 -11.08 -6.74
C THR A 114 -14.20 -11.64 -7.89
N TRP A 115 -13.59 -12.44 -8.78
CA TRP A 115 -14.30 -13.10 -9.88
C TRP A 115 -15.33 -14.10 -9.38
N SER A 116 -15.02 -14.87 -8.33
CA SER A 116 -15.98 -15.84 -7.75
C SER A 116 -17.23 -15.15 -7.21
N VAL A 117 -17.09 -13.98 -6.57
CA VAL A 117 -18.20 -13.18 -6.07
C VAL A 117 -19.02 -12.61 -7.22
N ILE A 118 -18.37 -12.04 -8.24
CA ILE A 118 -19.06 -11.50 -9.42
C ILE A 118 -19.87 -12.59 -10.13
N LEU A 119 -19.29 -13.78 -10.32
CA LEU A 119 -20.00 -14.91 -10.91
C LEU A 119 -21.16 -15.37 -10.04
N GLY A 120 -20.98 -15.47 -8.73
CA GLY A 120 -22.06 -15.82 -7.80
C GLY A 120 -23.23 -14.84 -7.87
N VAL A 121 -22.95 -13.53 -7.91
CA VAL A 121 -23.97 -12.48 -8.09
C VAL A 121 -24.64 -12.61 -9.46
N PHE A 122 -23.88 -12.85 -10.53
CA PHE A 122 -24.43 -13.05 -11.87
C PHE A 122 -25.37 -14.25 -11.92
N TYR A 123 -24.96 -15.42 -11.40
CA TYR A 123 -25.80 -16.62 -11.35
C TYR A 123 -27.08 -16.44 -10.52
N ALA A 124 -27.03 -15.67 -9.43
CA ALA A 124 -28.20 -15.40 -8.61
C ALA A 124 -29.16 -14.36 -9.25
N CYS A 125 -28.62 -13.34 -9.90
CA CYS A 125 -29.38 -12.24 -10.49
C CYS A 125 -29.94 -12.58 -11.89
N PHE A 126 -29.24 -13.40 -12.67
CA PHE A 126 -29.64 -13.82 -14.02
C PHE A 126 -31.05 -14.46 -14.09
N PRO A 127 -31.43 -15.41 -13.21
CA PRO A 127 -32.79 -15.96 -13.22
C PRO A 127 -33.86 -14.96 -12.77
N GLN A 128 -33.53 -14.03 -11.87
CA GLN A 128 -34.45 -12.99 -11.42
C GLN A 128 -34.76 -11.99 -12.55
N LEU A 129 -33.75 -11.60 -13.31
CA LEU A 129 -33.91 -10.75 -14.50
C LEU A 129 -34.67 -11.47 -15.62
N ARG A 130 -34.41 -12.75 -15.83
CA ARG A 130 -35.13 -13.57 -16.82
C ARG A 130 -36.62 -13.69 -16.49
N ASN A 131 -36.96 -13.96 -15.23
CA ASN A 131 -38.35 -14.08 -14.80
C ASN A 131 -39.08 -12.73 -14.87
N SER A 132 -38.46 -11.64 -14.40
CA SER A 132 -39.02 -10.31 -14.55
C SER A 132 -39.23 -9.91 -16.01
N TYR A 133 -38.34 -10.32 -16.93
CA TYR A 133 -38.51 -10.04 -18.36
C TYR A 133 -39.63 -10.86 -19.00
N SER A 134 -39.79 -12.14 -18.65
CA SER A 134 -40.89 -12.97 -19.16
C SER A 134 -42.27 -12.50 -18.68
N ASP A 135 -42.38 -12.08 -17.43
CA ASP A 135 -43.64 -11.60 -16.86
C ASP A 135 -44.06 -10.27 -17.51
N ASN A 136 -43.09 -9.37 -17.75
CA ASN A 136 -43.35 -8.10 -18.45
C ASN A 136 -43.76 -8.30 -19.93
N LEU A 137 -43.27 -9.34 -20.60
CA LEU A 137 -43.64 -9.66 -22.00
C LEU A 137 -45.05 -10.23 -22.13
N GLN A 138 -45.56 -10.96 -21.12
CA GLN A 138 -46.95 -11.44 -21.10
C GLN A 138 -47.98 -10.35 -20.79
N VAL A 139 -47.57 -9.26 -20.11
CA VAL A 139 -48.46 -8.13 -19.81
C VAL A 139 -48.61 -7.17 -21.01
N ILE A 140 -47.65 -7.19 -21.94
CA ILE A 140 -47.63 -6.30 -23.12
C ILE A 140 -48.32 -6.93 -24.35
N LEU A 141 -48.52 -8.26 -24.38
CA LEU A 141 -49.24 -9.00 -25.42
C LEU A 141 -50.69 -9.30 -25.02
#